data_AF-A0A9Q9XL10-F1
#
_entry.id   AF-A0A9Q9XL10-F1
#
_cell.length_a   1.000
_cell.length_b   1.000
_cell.length_c   1.000
_cell.angle_alpha   90.00
_cell.angle_beta   90.00
_cell.angle_gamma   90.00
#
_symmetry.space_group_name_H-M   'P 1'
#
loop_
_entity.id
_entity.type
_entity.pdbx_description
1 polymer ?
#
loop_
_entity_poly.entity_id
_entity_poly.type
_entity_poly.pdbx_seq_one_letter_code
_entity_poly.pdbx_strand_id
1 'polypeptide(L)'
;MNNSTVTFITLAASANPTTQSIGLIDSLQLFVCSFTFLFGMPTHCYVIWLIITGAGSGVALEFFNLNLSVCEIGICIFCFLDTMAIWFPNLKIVSNFIQGLGITGRSLILCLMCVERYLAVVHPVTFLKYKPLRYRVICCTVVWILTLGSCLYTMFILMALNIIAHGWFLTLQFFLFFSIQLFCLVAVLRALKQSGPGERVKEKEEENKMKRKAFHLILITSLNTIFINVPFIIFSLYRVVRQQQSLELRIAVVICYTLGGFVQPVLYLHRIGKLSCRCSS
;
A
#
# COMPACT_ATOMS: atom_id res chain seq x y z
N MET A 1 -2.03 20.03 71.68
CA MET A 1 -3.05 20.80 70.92
C MET A 1 -2.69 20.71 69.44
N ASN A 2 -3.70 20.51 68.58
CA ASN A 2 -3.53 20.24 67.15
C ASN A 2 -3.07 21.47 66.35
N ASN A 3 -2.28 21.25 65.30
CA ASN A 3 -2.83 21.29 63.93
C ASN A 3 -1.83 20.76 62.89
N SER A 4 -2.08 19.53 62.44
CA SER A 4 -1.49 18.97 61.22
C SER A 4 -2.50 19.18 60.09
N THR A 5 -2.33 20.23 59.30
CA THR A 5 -3.20 20.49 58.13
C THR A 5 -2.43 20.24 56.84
N VAL A 6 -2.59 19.01 56.35
CA VAL A 6 -2.42 18.52 54.99
C VAL A 6 -2.28 19.60 53.90
N THR A 7 -1.14 19.60 53.20
CA THR A 7 -0.99 20.24 51.87
C THR A 7 -0.41 19.25 50.85
N PHE A 8 -1.06 18.09 50.72
CA PHE A 8 -0.75 17.06 49.72
C PHE A 8 -1.24 17.41 48.30
N ILE A 9 -1.04 18.65 47.83
CA ILE A 9 -1.47 19.08 46.48
C ILE A 9 -0.43 20.01 45.83
N THR A 10 0.66 19.45 45.30
CA THR A 10 1.41 20.07 44.17
C THR A 10 2.32 19.10 43.40
N LEU A 11 2.09 17.78 43.48
CA LEU A 11 2.85 16.77 42.70
C LEU A 11 2.23 16.52 41.30
N ALA A 12 1.51 17.50 40.76
CA ALA A 12 0.76 17.41 39.51
C ALA A 12 0.94 18.67 38.62
N ALA A 13 2.17 19.20 38.54
CA ALA A 13 2.51 20.39 37.76
C ALA A 13 3.84 20.25 36.99
N SER A 14 4.12 19.07 36.42
CA SER A 14 5.27 18.87 35.51
C SER A 14 5.05 17.71 34.51
N ALA A 15 3.81 17.47 34.09
CA ALA A 15 3.56 16.67 32.89
C ALA A 15 3.81 17.56 31.66
N ASN A 16 5.04 17.55 31.12
CA ASN A 16 5.37 18.33 29.93
C ASN A 16 4.41 18.00 28.77
N PRO A 17 3.83 19.00 28.07
CA PRO A 17 2.87 18.75 27.00
C PRO A 17 3.49 17.94 25.84
N THR A 18 4.79 18.10 25.61
CA THR A 18 5.59 17.30 24.67
C THR A 18 5.65 15.82 25.04
N THR A 19 5.71 15.48 26.33
CA THR A 19 5.76 14.07 26.78
C THR A 19 4.39 13.41 26.62
N GLN A 20 3.30 14.15 26.87
CA GLN A 20 1.94 13.67 26.61
C GLN A 20 1.66 13.47 25.12
N SER A 21 2.10 14.39 24.23
CA SER A 21 1.86 14.25 22.79
C SER A 21 2.61 13.06 22.19
N ILE A 22 3.84 12.79 22.62
CA ILE A 22 4.62 11.61 22.22
C ILE A 22 3.91 10.31 22.62
N GLY A 23 3.41 10.21 23.86
CA GLY A 23 2.67 9.02 24.32
C GLY A 23 1.37 8.76 23.53
N LEU A 24 0.63 9.82 23.18
CA LEU A 24 -0.59 9.71 22.38
C LEU A 24 -0.29 9.26 20.93
N ILE A 25 0.79 9.80 20.35
CA ILE A 25 1.35 9.41 19.04
C ILE A 25 1.67 7.91 19.03
N ASP A 26 2.47 7.41 19.96
CA ASP A 26 2.85 5.99 19.98
C ASP A 26 1.64 5.06 20.22
N SER A 27 0.69 5.47 21.07
CA SER A 27 -0.58 4.76 21.27
C SER A 27 -1.43 4.69 20.00
N LEU A 28 -1.46 5.76 19.19
CA LEU A 28 -2.19 5.79 17.93
C LEU A 28 -1.52 4.89 16.88
N GLN A 29 -0.18 4.88 16.81
CA GLN A 29 0.56 3.97 15.93
C GLN A 29 0.28 2.50 16.29
N LEU A 30 0.30 2.17 17.58
CA LEU A 30 -0.02 0.83 18.10
C LEU A 30 -1.43 0.39 17.71
N PHE A 31 -2.42 1.28 17.86
CA PHE A 31 -3.81 1.03 17.47
C PHE A 31 -3.94 0.75 15.97
N VAL A 32 -3.34 1.58 15.11
CA VAL A 32 -3.38 1.43 13.65
C VAL A 32 -2.69 0.13 13.20
N CYS A 33 -1.54 -0.22 13.77
CA CYS A 33 -0.86 -1.49 13.50
C CYS A 33 -1.71 -2.70 13.92
N SER A 34 -2.33 -2.64 15.10
CA SER A 34 -3.19 -3.72 15.63
C SER A 34 -4.44 -3.92 14.77
N PHE A 35 -5.12 -2.82 14.40
CA PHE A 35 -6.26 -2.84 13.48
C PHE A 35 -5.87 -3.43 12.11
N THR A 36 -4.72 -3.01 11.56
CA THR A 36 -4.21 -3.50 10.27
C THR A 36 -3.95 -5.01 10.32
N PHE A 37 -3.34 -5.52 11.39
CA PHE A 37 -3.12 -6.95 11.56
C PHE A 37 -4.44 -7.73 11.70
N LEU A 38 -5.33 -7.30 12.61
CA LEU A 38 -6.58 -8.00 12.94
C LEU A 38 -7.59 -8.05 11.79
N PHE A 39 -7.74 -6.95 11.03
CA PHE A 39 -8.71 -6.88 9.93
C PHE A 39 -8.07 -7.11 8.56
N GLY A 40 -6.83 -6.67 8.35
CA GLY A 40 -6.11 -6.83 7.09
C GLY A 40 -5.79 -8.29 6.80
N MET A 41 -5.19 -9.03 7.74
CA MET A 41 -4.77 -10.40 7.48
C MET A 41 -5.93 -11.32 7.08
N PRO A 42 -7.09 -11.37 7.81
CA PRO A 42 -8.24 -12.15 7.36
C PRO A 42 -8.81 -11.69 6.01
N THR A 43 -8.83 -10.37 5.75
CA THR A 43 -9.34 -9.81 4.49
C THR A 43 -8.48 -10.24 3.30
N HIS A 44 -7.16 -10.13 3.39
CA HIS A 44 -6.25 -10.53 2.31
C HIS A 44 -6.18 -12.05 2.14
N CYS A 45 -6.24 -12.83 3.22
CA CYS A 45 -6.38 -14.29 3.15
C CYS A 45 -7.68 -14.70 2.44
N TYR A 46 -8.80 -14.03 2.73
CA TYR A 46 -10.07 -14.27 2.04
C TYR A 46 -10.02 -13.90 0.55
N VAL A 47 -9.34 -12.81 0.18
CA VAL A 47 -9.12 -12.45 -1.24
C VAL A 47 -8.28 -13.53 -1.94
N ILE A 48 -7.18 -14.01 -1.34
CA ILE A 48 -6.36 -15.09 -1.90
C ILE A 48 -7.21 -16.37 -2.07
N TRP A 49 -8.00 -16.73 -1.07
CA TRP A 49 -8.93 -17.87 -1.14
C TRP A 49 -9.92 -17.75 -2.30
N LEU A 50 -10.55 -16.59 -2.51
CA LEU A 50 -11.47 -16.35 -3.63
C LEU A 50 -10.77 -16.44 -5.00
N ILE A 51 -9.51 -16.02 -5.10
CA ILE A 51 -8.72 -16.12 -6.34
C ILE A 51 -8.37 -17.59 -6.64
N ILE A 52 -7.92 -18.34 -5.63
CA ILE A 52 -7.50 -19.75 -5.76
C ILE A 52 -8.68 -20.67 -6.05
N THR A 53 -9.80 -20.50 -5.33
CA THR A 53 -11.02 -21.32 -5.53
C THR A 53 -11.75 -21.05 -6.85
N GLY A 54 -11.30 -20.06 -7.65
CA GLY A 54 -11.95 -19.71 -8.91
C GLY A 54 -13.30 -19.02 -8.75
N ALA A 55 -13.70 -18.64 -7.53
CA ALA A 55 -14.95 -17.93 -7.25
C ALA A 55 -14.97 -16.48 -7.79
N GLY A 56 -13.82 -15.97 -8.22
CA GLY A 56 -13.69 -14.76 -9.04
C GLY A 56 -13.42 -15.07 -10.52
N SER A 57 -12.53 -14.30 -11.14
CA SER A 57 -12.10 -14.45 -12.54
C SER A 57 -10.95 -15.47 -12.76
N GLY A 58 -10.64 -16.27 -11.74
CA GLY A 58 -9.57 -17.27 -11.74
C GLY A 58 -8.15 -16.71 -11.57
N VAL A 59 -7.25 -17.58 -11.08
CA VAL A 59 -5.84 -17.27 -10.78
C VAL A 59 -5.11 -16.59 -11.94
N ALA A 60 -5.37 -16.99 -13.18
CA ALA A 60 -4.68 -16.44 -14.35
C ALA A 60 -4.98 -14.94 -14.58
N LEU A 61 -6.21 -14.48 -14.40
CA LEU A 61 -6.58 -13.07 -14.59
C LEU A 61 -6.26 -12.20 -13.37
N GLU A 62 -6.21 -12.79 -12.18
CA GLU A 62 -6.01 -12.05 -10.93
C GLU A 62 -4.63 -12.29 -10.30
N PHE A 63 -3.67 -12.86 -11.05
CA PHE A 63 -2.33 -13.19 -10.56
C PHE A 63 -1.59 -12.02 -9.89
N PHE A 64 -1.65 -10.82 -10.45
CA PHE A 64 -1.06 -9.63 -9.81
C PHE A 64 -1.79 -9.24 -8.51
N ASN A 65 -3.12 -9.39 -8.44
CA ASN A 65 -3.91 -9.16 -7.22
C ASN A 65 -3.61 -10.20 -6.13
N LEU A 66 -3.31 -11.45 -6.51
CA LEU A 66 -2.85 -12.49 -5.58
C LEU A 66 -1.48 -12.11 -5.00
N ASN A 67 -0.50 -11.79 -5.85
CA ASN A 67 0.83 -11.38 -5.39
C ASN A 67 0.77 -10.11 -4.52
N LEU A 68 -0.07 -9.13 -4.88
CA LEU A 68 -0.28 -7.93 -4.07
C LEU A 68 -0.87 -8.29 -2.70
N SER A 69 -1.85 -9.19 -2.64
CA SER A 69 -2.44 -9.64 -1.36
C SER A 69 -1.41 -10.35 -0.47
N VAL A 70 -0.42 -11.04 -1.05
CA VAL A 70 0.72 -11.60 -0.31
C VAL A 70 1.62 -10.48 0.27
N CYS A 71 1.89 -9.42 -0.48
CA CYS A 71 2.61 -8.25 0.05
C CYS A 71 1.83 -7.54 1.18
N GLU A 72 0.52 -7.40 1.07
CA GLU A 72 -0.32 -6.80 2.12
C GLU A 72 -0.39 -7.69 3.39
N ILE A 73 -0.38 -9.02 3.26
CA ILE A 73 -0.16 -9.93 4.40
C ILE A 73 1.22 -9.71 5.02
N GLY A 74 2.26 -9.52 4.21
CA GLY A 74 3.59 -9.12 4.68
C GLY A 74 3.55 -7.81 5.49
N ILE A 75 2.78 -6.80 5.05
CA ILE A 75 2.59 -5.54 5.78
C ILE A 75 1.86 -5.77 7.11
N CYS A 76 0.83 -6.62 7.14
CA CYS A 76 0.15 -7.01 8.38
C CYS A 76 1.12 -7.67 9.38
N ILE A 77 1.97 -8.59 8.91
CA ILE A 77 3.01 -9.25 9.72
C ILE A 77 4.05 -8.23 10.19
N PHE A 78 4.47 -7.29 9.34
CA PHE A 78 5.34 -6.18 9.73
C PHE A 78 4.73 -5.35 10.87
N CYS A 79 3.46 -4.94 10.78
CA CYS A 79 2.78 -4.19 11.84
C CYS A 79 2.77 -4.93 13.19
N PHE A 80 2.57 -6.26 13.16
CA PHE A 80 2.67 -7.11 14.34
C PHE A 80 4.12 -7.20 14.88
N LEU A 81 5.11 -7.45 14.02
CA LEU A 81 6.51 -7.58 14.44
C LEU A 81 7.13 -6.26 14.89
N ASP A 82 6.78 -5.11 14.31
CA ASP A 82 7.24 -3.80 14.77
C ASP A 82 6.72 -3.49 16.18
N THR A 83 5.49 -3.93 16.48
CA THR A 83 4.88 -3.87 17.81
C THR A 83 5.59 -4.80 18.79
N MET A 84 5.82 -6.06 18.41
CA MET A 84 6.54 -7.02 19.26
C MET A 84 8.01 -6.63 19.47
N ALA A 85 8.65 -5.92 18.53
CA ALA A 85 10.03 -5.46 18.61
C ALA A 85 10.26 -4.38 19.70
N ILE A 86 9.20 -3.79 20.26
CA ILE A 86 9.26 -2.94 21.45
C ILE A 86 9.72 -3.76 22.67
N TRP A 87 9.24 -5.01 22.77
CA TRP A 87 9.54 -5.93 23.87
C TRP A 87 10.73 -6.85 23.56
N PHE A 88 10.89 -7.22 22.29
CA PHE A 88 11.91 -8.16 21.82
C PHE A 88 12.76 -7.53 20.71
N PRO A 89 13.84 -6.79 21.04
CA PRO A 89 14.60 -6.00 20.05
C PRO A 89 15.21 -6.85 18.93
N ASN A 90 15.48 -8.14 19.17
CA ASN A 90 15.94 -9.10 18.16
C ASN A 90 14.96 -9.22 16.96
N LEU A 91 13.65 -9.03 17.19
CA LEU A 91 12.64 -9.05 16.13
C LEU A 91 12.75 -7.82 15.20
N LYS A 92 13.47 -6.76 15.59
CA LYS A 92 13.58 -5.54 14.78
C LYS A 92 14.24 -5.82 13.43
N ILE A 93 15.26 -6.68 13.38
CA ILE A 93 15.95 -7.07 12.14
C ILE A 93 14.96 -7.75 11.18
N VAL A 94 14.17 -8.71 11.67
CA VAL A 94 13.14 -9.41 10.89
C VAL A 94 12.04 -8.45 10.45
N SER A 95 11.59 -7.57 11.35
CA SER A 95 10.59 -6.53 11.06
C SER A 95 11.04 -5.61 9.92
N ASN A 96 12.30 -5.14 9.94
CA ASN A 96 12.84 -4.29 8.87
C ASN A 96 12.93 -5.03 7.52
N PHE A 97 13.26 -6.33 7.52
CA PHE A 97 13.26 -7.14 6.31
C PHE A 97 11.85 -7.29 5.72
N ILE A 98 10.85 -7.60 6.57
CA ILE A 98 9.45 -7.73 6.14
C ILE A 98 8.84 -6.37 5.75
N GLN A 99 9.27 -5.27 6.37
CA GLN A 99 8.95 -3.90 5.94
C GLN A 99 9.40 -3.67 4.49
N GLY A 100 10.64 -4.04 4.15
CA GLY A 100 11.14 -3.97 2.79
C GLY A 100 10.31 -4.79 1.80
N LEU A 101 9.93 -6.02 2.19
CA LEU A 101 9.12 -6.92 1.35
C LEU A 101 7.76 -6.30 1.06
N GLY A 102 7.10 -5.79 2.10
CA GLY A 102 5.81 -5.11 2.02
C GLY A 102 5.88 -3.86 1.15
N ILE A 103 6.76 -2.92 1.48
CA ILE A 103 6.88 -1.63 0.79
C ILE A 103 7.29 -1.81 -0.67
N THR A 104 8.43 -2.44 -0.94
CA THR A 104 8.97 -2.56 -2.29
C THR A 104 8.12 -3.49 -3.15
N GLY A 105 7.67 -4.63 -2.60
CA GLY A 105 6.81 -5.57 -3.31
C GLY A 105 5.47 -4.95 -3.71
N ARG A 106 4.79 -4.28 -2.78
CA ARG A 106 3.53 -3.59 -3.05
C ARG A 106 3.68 -2.54 -4.14
N SER A 107 4.67 -1.65 -4.03
CA SER A 107 4.88 -0.58 -5.03
C SER A 107 5.23 -1.14 -6.42
N LEU A 108 6.10 -2.15 -6.51
CA LEU A 108 6.46 -2.78 -7.78
C LEU A 108 5.29 -3.53 -8.44
N ILE A 109 4.48 -4.26 -7.67
CA ILE A 109 3.30 -4.96 -8.20
C ILE A 109 2.26 -3.96 -8.68
N LEU A 110 2.03 -2.86 -7.94
CA LEU A 110 1.14 -1.79 -8.39
C LEU A 110 1.66 -1.11 -9.66
N CYS A 111 2.98 -0.91 -9.81
CA CYS A 111 3.58 -0.46 -11.07
C CYS A 111 3.34 -1.45 -12.23
N LEU A 112 3.52 -2.76 -12.02
CA LEU A 112 3.20 -3.78 -13.03
C LEU A 112 1.72 -3.76 -13.42
N MET A 113 0.82 -3.61 -12.45
CA MET A 113 -0.62 -3.46 -12.71
C MET A 113 -0.90 -2.22 -13.55
N CYS A 114 -0.34 -1.06 -13.18
CA CYS A 114 -0.47 0.17 -13.98
C CYS A 114 0.00 0.01 -15.43
N VAL A 115 1.14 -0.67 -15.65
CA VAL A 115 1.67 -0.97 -16.99
C VAL A 115 0.78 -1.96 -17.75
N GLU A 116 0.29 -3.01 -17.10
CA GLU A 116 -0.66 -3.95 -17.69
C GLU A 116 -1.92 -3.23 -18.18
N ARG A 117 -2.48 -2.33 -17.36
CA ARG A 117 -3.68 -1.57 -17.71
C ARG A 117 -3.41 -0.56 -18.82
N TYR A 118 -2.26 0.11 -18.81
CA TYR A 118 -1.82 0.95 -19.93
C TYR A 118 -1.76 0.15 -21.25
N LEU A 119 -1.14 -1.03 -21.24
CA LEU A 119 -1.09 -1.91 -22.42
C LEU A 119 -2.48 -2.37 -22.87
N ALA A 120 -3.38 -2.68 -21.94
CA ALA A 120 -4.76 -3.06 -22.25
C ALA A 120 -5.57 -1.93 -22.92
N VAL A 121 -5.29 -0.67 -22.60
CA VAL A 121 -5.98 0.49 -23.18
C VAL A 121 -5.36 0.89 -24.52
N VAL A 122 -4.04 1.05 -24.58
CA VAL A 122 -3.33 1.66 -25.72
C VAL A 122 -2.95 0.64 -26.80
N HIS A 123 -2.71 -0.62 -26.41
CA HIS A 123 -2.25 -1.68 -27.30
C HIS A 123 -3.05 -2.98 -27.10
N PRO A 124 -4.37 -3.00 -27.37
CA PRO A 124 -5.24 -4.14 -27.08
C PRO A 124 -4.82 -5.43 -27.81
N VAL A 125 -4.26 -5.33 -29.02
CA VAL A 125 -3.70 -6.48 -29.77
C VAL A 125 -2.50 -7.08 -29.04
N THR A 126 -1.63 -6.24 -28.48
CA THR A 126 -0.48 -6.69 -27.70
C THR A 126 -0.90 -7.24 -26.34
N PHE A 127 -1.93 -6.68 -25.70
CA PHE A 127 -2.55 -7.24 -24.49
C PHE A 127 -3.15 -8.64 -24.72
N LEU A 128 -3.80 -8.88 -25.86
CA LEU A 128 -4.27 -10.21 -26.26
C LEU A 128 -3.11 -11.22 -26.37
N LYS A 129 -1.93 -10.79 -26.86
CA LYS A 129 -0.71 -11.61 -26.91
C LYS A 129 -0.07 -11.83 -25.53
N TYR A 130 -0.22 -10.88 -24.59
CA TYR A 130 0.23 -10.99 -23.19
C TYR A 130 -0.79 -11.60 -22.22
N LYS A 131 -1.93 -12.10 -22.74
CA LYS A 131 -2.93 -12.86 -21.98
C LYS A 131 -2.42 -14.14 -21.28
N PRO A 132 -1.40 -14.91 -21.74
CA PRO A 132 -1.02 -16.14 -21.06
C PRO A 132 -0.34 -15.88 -19.70
N LEU A 133 -0.72 -16.68 -18.70
CA LEU A 133 -0.17 -16.72 -17.33
C LEU A 133 1.36 -16.59 -17.30
N ARG A 134 2.06 -17.23 -18.23
CA ARG A 134 3.53 -17.28 -18.34
C ARG A 134 4.17 -15.88 -18.27
N TYR A 135 3.63 -14.89 -18.97
CA TYR A 135 4.20 -13.53 -18.96
C TYR A 135 4.06 -12.87 -17.57
N ARG A 136 2.89 -13.01 -16.94
CA ARG A 136 2.60 -12.48 -15.60
C ARG A 136 3.50 -13.12 -14.53
N VAL A 137 3.73 -14.43 -14.63
CA VAL A 137 4.66 -15.17 -13.75
C VAL A 137 6.09 -14.66 -13.91
N ILE A 138 6.57 -14.47 -15.14
CA ILE A 138 7.92 -13.92 -15.39
C ILE A 138 8.05 -12.52 -14.79
N CYS A 139 7.09 -11.61 -15.04
CA CYS A 139 7.10 -10.26 -14.48
C CYS A 139 7.08 -10.26 -12.94
N CYS A 140 6.23 -11.09 -12.31
CA CYS A 140 6.23 -11.24 -10.85
C CYS A 140 7.55 -11.82 -10.33
N THR A 141 8.15 -12.80 -11.01
CA THR A 141 9.44 -13.39 -10.59
C THR A 141 10.54 -12.33 -10.59
N VAL A 142 10.61 -11.50 -11.64
CA VAL A 142 11.54 -10.35 -11.70
C VAL A 142 11.26 -9.36 -10.56
N VAL A 143 9.99 -9.03 -10.30
CA VAL A 143 9.62 -8.17 -9.18
C VAL A 143 10.00 -8.75 -7.83
N TRP A 144 9.77 -10.04 -7.57
CA TRP A 144 10.18 -10.69 -6.32
C TRP A 144 11.70 -10.68 -6.14
N ILE A 145 12.49 -10.88 -7.22
CA ILE A 145 13.95 -10.77 -7.17
C ILE A 145 14.38 -9.33 -6.82
N LEU A 146 13.79 -8.32 -7.46
CA LEU A 146 14.07 -6.91 -7.16
C LEU A 146 13.65 -6.53 -5.73
N THR A 147 12.49 -7.01 -5.27
CA THR A 147 12.02 -6.85 -3.90
C THR A 147 13.00 -7.47 -2.92
N LEU A 148 13.40 -8.74 -3.10
CA LEU A 148 14.36 -9.41 -2.21
C LEU A 148 15.72 -8.70 -2.18
N GLY A 149 16.25 -8.28 -3.34
CA GLY A 149 17.47 -7.48 -3.41
C GLY A 149 17.37 -6.17 -2.64
N SER A 150 16.26 -5.44 -2.80
CA SER A 150 15.97 -4.22 -2.03
C SER A 150 15.85 -4.49 -0.52
N CYS A 151 15.28 -5.63 -0.10
CA CYS A 151 15.15 -5.99 1.32
C CYS A 151 16.51 -6.30 1.96
N LEU A 152 17.35 -7.07 1.27
CA LEU A 152 18.70 -7.40 1.72
C LEU A 152 19.58 -6.14 1.80
N TYR A 153 19.47 -5.24 0.82
CA TYR A 153 20.16 -3.96 0.81
C TYR A 153 19.72 -3.05 1.97
N THR A 154 18.41 -2.92 2.19
CA THR A 154 17.84 -2.19 3.35
C THR A 154 18.33 -2.78 4.67
N MET A 155 18.28 -4.11 4.84
CA MET A 155 18.74 -4.80 6.04
C MET A 155 20.24 -4.55 6.29
N PHE A 156 21.08 -4.69 5.26
CA PHE A 156 22.53 -4.52 5.39
C PHE A 156 22.92 -3.08 5.73
N ILE A 157 22.32 -2.08 5.08
CA ILE A 157 22.59 -0.67 5.39
C ILE A 157 22.13 -0.29 6.81
N LEU A 158 20.98 -0.81 7.24
CA LEU A 158 20.47 -0.51 8.57
C LEU A 158 21.31 -1.19 9.66
N MET A 159 21.84 -2.39 9.40
CA MET A 159 22.81 -3.08 10.25
C MET A 159 24.15 -2.34 10.31
N ALA A 160 24.58 -1.73 9.19
CA ALA A 160 25.75 -0.84 9.12
C ALA A 160 25.48 0.57 9.70
N LEU A 161 24.30 0.81 10.31
CA LEU A 161 23.85 2.08 10.91
C LEU A 161 23.93 3.30 9.98
N ASN A 162 24.02 3.10 8.65
CA ASN A 162 24.18 4.19 7.70
C ASN A 162 22.82 4.78 7.28
N ILE A 163 22.20 5.49 8.23
CA ILE A 163 20.85 6.08 8.12
C ILE A 163 20.74 7.04 6.94
N ILE A 164 21.83 7.75 6.60
CA ILE A 164 21.89 8.68 5.46
C ILE A 164 21.74 7.91 4.15
N ALA A 165 22.55 6.87 3.92
CA ALA A 165 22.47 6.05 2.71
C ALA A 165 21.09 5.36 2.57
N HIS A 166 20.51 4.91 3.70
CA HIS A 166 19.15 4.37 3.74
C HIS A 166 18.09 5.39 3.30
N GLY A 167 18.18 6.63 3.79
CA GLY A 167 17.27 7.72 3.43
C GLY A 167 17.34 8.08 1.94
N TRP A 168 18.55 8.14 1.37
CA TRP A 168 18.74 8.37 -0.06
C TRP A 168 18.17 7.23 -0.91
N PHE A 169 18.44 5.97 -0.55
CA PHE A 169 17.93 4.80 -1.25
C PHE A 169 16.40 4.77 -1.30
N LEU A 170 15.73 4.94 -0.15
CA LEU A 170 14.25 5.01 -0.12
C LEU A 170 13.72 6.17 -0.94
N THR A 171 14.33 7.35 -0.86
CA THR A 171 13.90 8.54 -1.61
C THR A 171 13.96 8.30 -3.12
N LEU A 172 15.08 7.77 -3.62
CA LEU A 172 15.26 7.43 -5.04
C LEU A 172 14.23 6.37 -5.49
N GLN A 173 14.01 5.34 -4.68
CA GLN A 173 13.10 4.24 -4.98
C GLN A 173 11.63 4.70 -5.05
N PHE A 174 11.16 5.48 -4.06
CA PHE A 174 9.81 6.04 -4.09
C PHE A 174 9.60 7.03 -5.24
N PHE A 175 10.61 7.86 -5.55
CA PHE A 175 10.55 8.79 -6.68
C PHE A 175 10.40 8.04 -8.01
N LEU A 176 11.19 6.99 -8.23
CA LEU A 176 11.11 6.15 -9.43
C LEU A 176 9.74 5.48 -9.58
N PHE A 177 9.18 4.90 -8.51
CA PHE A 177 7.83 4.32 -8.54
C PHE A 177 6.75 5.35 -8.85
N PHE A 178 6.85 6.54 -8.26
CA PHE A 178 5.93 7.65 -8.50
C PHE A 178 5.99 8.18 -9.93
N SER A 179 7.19 8.33 -10.52
CA SER A 179 7.34 8.71 -11.93
C SER A 179 6.67 7.71 -12.88
N ILE A 180 6.85 6.40 -12.64
CA ILE A 180 6.21 5.35 -13.44
C ILE A 180 4.68 5.39 -13.30
N GLN A 181 4.17 5.55 -12.07
CA GLN A 181 2.73 5.63 -11.80
C GLN A 181 2.08 6.88 -12.42
N LEU A 182 2.73 8.05 -12.32
CA LEU A 182 2.28 9.28 -12.98
C LEU A 182 2.24 9.11 -14.51
N PHE A 183 3.30 8.54 -15.10
CA PHE A 183 3.34 8.27 -16.54
C PHE A 183 2.18 7.36 -16.97
N CYS A 184 1.95 6.25 -16.25
CA CYS A 184 0.84 5.34 -16.53
C CYS A 184 -0.53 6.03 -16.37
N LEU A 185 -0.72 6.82 -15.31
CA LEU A 185 -1.96 7.58 -15.07
C LEU A 185 -2.22 8.56 -16.23
N VAL A 186 -1.24 9.38 -16.59
CA VAL A 186 -1.35 10.36 -17.68
C VAL A 186 -1.62 9.66 -19.02
N ALA A 187 -0.98 8.52 -19.28
CA ALA A 187 -1.20 7.76 -20.50
C ALA A 187 -2.63 7.16 -20.56
N VAL A 188 -3.13 6.60 -19.46
CA VAL A 188 -4.52 6.12 -19.37
C VAL A 188 -5.52 7.27 -19.49
N LEU A 189 -5.27 8.43 -18.86
CA LEU A 189 -6.10 9.63 -19.00
C LEU A 189 -6.11 10.19 -20.43
N ARG A 190 -4.98 10.16 -21.14
CA ARG A 190 -4.90 10.57 -22.56
C ARG A 190 -5.74 9.64 -23.43
N ALA A 191 -5.64 8.33 -23.24
CA ALA A 191 -6.44 7.36 -23.98
C ALA A 191 -7.94 7.47 -23.65
N LEU A 192 -8.31 7.75 -22.39
CA LEU A 192 -9.69 8.09 -22.01
C LEU A 192 -10.20 9.34 -22.74
N LYS A 193 -9.38 10.40 -22.83
CA LYS A 193 -9.73 11.63 -23.54
C LYS A 193 -9.86 11.43 -25.05
N GLN A 194 -9.09 10.51 -25.65
CA GLN A 194 -9.20 10.17 -27.07
C GLN A 194 -10.40 9.24 -27.39
N SER A 195 -10.96 8.57 -26.38
CA SER A 195 -12.08 7.62 -26.54
C SER A 195 -13.48 8.28 -26.61
N GLY A 196 -13.54 9.60 -26.78
CA GLY A 196 -14.76 10.35 -27.10
C GLY A 196 -14.39 11.76 -27.58
N PRO A 197 -15.10 12.34 -28.57
CA PRO A 197 -16.51 12.10 -28.88
C PRO A 197 -16.78 11.60 -30.32
N GLY A 198 -17.67 10.61 -30.46
CA GLY A 198 -18.35 10.32 -31.73
C GLY A 198 -18.19 8.90 -32.28
N GLU A 199 -18.87 7.90 -31.67
CA GLU A 199 -19.09 6.62 -32.37
C GLU A 199 -20.40 5.90 -31.98
N ARG A 200 -21.43 6.07 -32.82
CA ARG A 200 -22.48 5.08 -33.15
C ARG A 200 -23.24 4.41 -31.99
N VAL A 201 -23.48 5.18 -30.94
CA VAL A 201 -24.82 5.41 -30.33
C VAL A 201 -25.55 4.27 -29.59
N LYS A 202 -25.65 3.02 -30.09
CA LYS A 202 -26.57 2.00 -29.50
C LYS A 202 -25.95 0.63 -29.19
N GLU A 203 -25.75 -0.27 -30.15
CA GLU A 203 -25.36 -1.67 -29.84
C GLU A 203 -24.02 -1.81 -29.08
N LYS A 204 -23.14 -0.81 -29.20
CA LYS A 204 -21.90 -0.73 -28.39
C LYS A 204 -22.13 -0.33 -26.92
N GLU A 205 -23.32 0.09 -26.51
CA GLU A 205 -23.51 0.81 -25.24
C GLU A 205 -23.26 -0.05 -23.99
N GLU A 206 -23.74 -1.30 -23.94
CA GLU A 206 -23.44 -2.21 -22.81
C GLU A 206 -21.96 -2.63 -22.77
N GLU A 207 -21.36 -2.93 -23.93
CA GLU A 207 -19.94 -3.29 -23.99
C GLU A 207 -19.05 -2.10 -23.57
N ASN A 208 -19.42 -0.87 -23.97
CA ASN A 208 -18.80 0.36 -23.48
C ASN A 208 -19.04 0.56 -21.98
N LYS A 209 -20.22 0.23 -21.44
CA LYS A 209 -20.53 0.37 -20.01
C LYS A 209 -19.69 -0.58 -19.17
N MET A 210 -19.50 -1.82 -19.63
CA MET A 210 -18.60 -2.81 -19.02
C MET A 210 -17.13 -2.38 -19.09
N LYS A 211 -16.66 -1.97 -20.27
CA LYS A 211 -15.30 -1.43 -20.47
C LYS A 211 -15.06 -0.21 -19.60
N ARG A 212 -15.97 0.78 -19.59
CA ARG A 212 -15.90 2.01 -18.79
C ARG A 212 -15.90 1.74 -17.28
N LYS A 213 -16.67 0.76 -16.79
CA LYS A 213 -16.61 0.32 -15.38
C LYS A 213 -15.22 -0.23 -15.03
N ALA A 214 -14.65 -1.09 -15.89
CA ALA A 214 -13.30 -1.61 -15.68
C ALA A 214 -12.23 -0.50 -15.71
N PHE A 215 -12.30 0.43 -16.67
CA PHE A 215 -11.38 1.57 -16.74
C PHE A 215 -11.53 2.56 -15.58
N HIS A 216 -12.75 2.78 -15.07
CA HIS A 216 -12.97 3.62 -13.89
C HIS A 216 -12.41 2.98 -12.62
N LEU A 217 -12.58 1.66 -12.46
CA LEU A 217 -11.95 0.90 -11.37
C LEU A 217 -10.42 1.04 -11.39
N ILE A 218 -9.82 0.90 -12.58
CA ILE A 218 -8.38 1.08 -12.81
C ILE A 218 -7.94 2.49 -12.42
N LEU A 219 -8.67 3.52 -12.89
CA LEU A 219 -8.36 4.92 -12.58
C LEU A 219 -8.40 5.19 -11.07
N ILE A 220 -9.41 4.68 -10.37
CA ILE A 220 -9.52 4.78 -8.90
C ILE A 220 -8.32 4.10 -8.22
N THR A 221 -7.95 2.87 -8.61
CA THR A 221 -6.78 2.19 -8.03
C THR A 221 -5.48 2.93 -8.27
N SER A 222 -5.27 3.49 -9.47
CA SER A 222 -4.06 4.24 -9.82
C SER A 222 -3.96 5.57 -9.07
N LEU A 223 -5.06 6.32 -9.00
CA LEU A 223 -5.13 7.58 -8.24
C LEU A 223 -4.91 7.33 -6.75
N ASN A 224 -5.59 6.35 -6.17
CA ASN A 224 -5.42 5.97 -4.76
C ASN A 224 -3.95 5.61 -4.45
N THR A 225 -3.30 4.83 -5.32
CA THR A 225 -1.88 4.49 -5.18
C THR A 225 -0.98 5.73 -5.16
N ILE A 226 -1.25 6.71 -6.03
CA ILE A 226 -0.52 7.98 -6.06
C ILE A 226 -0.76 8.79 -4.78
N PHE A 227 -2.00 8.89 -4.29
CA PHE A 227 -2.31 9.54 -3.02
C PHE A 227 -1.61 8.90 -1.81
N ILE A 228 -1.43 7.57 -1.80
CA ILE A 228 -0.69 6.86 -0.75
C ILE A 228 0.82 7.14 -0.83
N ASN A 229 1.39 7.22 -2.03
CA ASN A 229 2.84 7.38 -2.21
C ASN A 229 3.34 8.82 -2.00
N VAL A 230 2.50 9.85 -2.19
CA VAL A 230 2.88 11.27 -1.97
C VAL A 230 3.35 11.54 -0.53
N PRO A 231 2.63 11.15 0.54
CA PRO A 231 3.10 11.28 1.92
C PRO A 231 4.46 10.63 2.18
N PHE A 232 4.74 9.45 1.60
CA PHE A 232 6.04 8.78 1.74
C PHE A 232 7.18 9.59 1.14
N ILE A 233 6.98 10.18 -0.04
CA ILE A 233 7.99 11.02 -0.69
C ILE A 233 8.28 12.25 0.16
N ILE A 234 7.25 12.93 0.66
CA ILE A 234 7.39 14.11 1.53
C ILE A 234 8.16 13.75 2.81
N PHE A 235 7.80 12.63 3.46
CA PHE A 235 8.49 12.15 4.67
C PHE A 235 9.94 11.73 4.41
N SER A 236 10.20 11.05 3.28
CA SER A 236 11.55 10.63 2.90
C SER A 236 12.45 11.82 2.61
N LEU A 237 11.96 12.80 1.84
CA LEU A 237 12.65 14.06 1.59
C LEU A 237 12.89 14.86 2.88
N TYR A 238 11.87 14.97 3.75
CA TYR A 238 12.02 15.63 5.05
C TYR A 238 13.12 14.98 5.89
N ARG A 239 13.16 13.65 5.97
CA ARG A 239 14.22 12.90 6.68
C ARG A 239 15.61 13.13 6.09
N VAL A 240 15.75 13.17 4.76
CA VAL A 240 17.05 13.43 4.11
C VAL A 240 17.51 14.87 4.34
N VAL A 241 16.60 15.85 4.22
CA VAL A 241 16.93 17.28 4.31
C VAL A 241 17.13 17.77 5.75
N ARG A 242 16.29 17.34 6.69
CA ARG A 242 16.36 17.78 8.10
C ARG A 242 17.21 16.87 8.98
N GLN A 243 17.59 15.68 8.52
CA GLN A 243 18.21 14.60 9.30
C GLN A 243 17.44 14.20 10.57
N GLN A 244 16.20 14.69 10.74
CA GLN A 244 15.38 14.54 11.92
C GLN A 244 14.07 13.84 11.56
N GLN A 245 13.58 13.00 12.46
CA GLN A 245 12.35 12.23 12.28
C GLN A 245 11.19 12.92 12.99
N SER A 246 10.29 13.56 12.24
CA SER A 246 9.04 14.07 12.77
C SER A 246 8.04 12.93 12.98
N LEU A 247 7.60 12.77 14.23
CA LEU A 247 6.65 11.72 14.63
C LEU A 247 5.28 11.89 13.96
N GLU A 248 4.80 13.13 13.83
CA GLU A 248 3.52 13.45 13.19
C GLU A 248 3.47 13.01 11.72
N LEU A 249 4.51 13.33 10.93
CA LEU A 249 4.60 12.89 9.53
C LEU A 249 4.73 11.36 9.44
N ARG A 250 5.46 10.72 10.37
CA ARG A 250 5.56 9.25 10.43
C ARG A 250 4.18 8.61 10.60
N ILE A 251 3.35 9.13 11.52
CA ILE A 251 1.99 8.62 11.74
C ILE A 251 1.08 8.87 10.55
N ALA A 252 1.08 10.08 9.99
CA ALA A 252 0.29 10.38 8.80
C ALA A 252 0.62 9.41 7.65
N VAL A 253 1.90 9.14 7.43
CA VAL A 253 2.39 8.15 6.46
C VAL A 253 1.89 6.74 6.78
N VAL A 254 2.00 6.28 8.03
CA VAL A 254 1.50 4.94 8.43
C VAL A 254 0.00 4.81 8.21
N ILE A 255 -0.80 5.81 8.60
CA ILE A 255 -2.27 5.82 8.42
C ILE A 255 -2.63 5.80 6.92
N CYS A 256 -2.02 6.65 6.10
CA CYS A 256 -2.25 6.63 4.64
C CYS A 256 -1.87 5.29 4.02
N TYR A 257 -0.78 4.67 4.47
CA TYR A 257 -0.30 3.39 3.95
C TYR A 257 -1.27 2.24 4.25
N THR A 258 -1.73 2.14 5.49
CA THR A 258 -2.60 1.07 5.96
C THR A 258 -4.01 1.19 5.40
N LEU A 259 -4.60 2.39 5.42
CA LEU A 259 -5.89 2.67 4.75
C LEU A 259 -5.85 2.30 3.27
N GLY A 260 -4.73 2.59 2.61
CA GLY A 260 -4.52 2.21 1.22
C GLY A 260 -4.58 0.71 0.95
N GLY A 261 -4.21 -0.14 1.92
CA GLY A 261 -4.18 -1.60 1.77
C GLY A 261 -5.58 -2.19 1.63
N PHE A 262 -6.54 -1.63 2.36
CA PHE A 262 -7.95 -2.03 2.34
C PHE A 262 -8.69 -1.65 1.05
N VAL A 263 -8.21 -0.67 0.29
CA VAL A 263 -8.88 -0.23 -0.95
C VAL A 263 -8.90 -1.34 -2.00
N GLN A 264 -7.81 -2.12 -2.14
CA GLN A 264 -7.74 -3.17 -3.16
C GLN A 264 -8.70 -4.34 -2.88
N PRO A 265 -8.78 -4.92 -1.66
CA PRO A 265 -9.81 -5.89 -1.30
C PRO A 265 -11.25 -5.37 -1.47
N VAL A 266 -11.55 -4.16 -1.01
CA VAL A 266 -12.92 -3.60 -1.10
C VAL A 266 -13.36 -3.49 -2.56
N LEU A 267 -12.49 -2.99 -3.44
CA LEU A 267 -12.75 -2.91 -4.87
C LEU A 267 -12.86 -4.30 -5.53
N TYR A 268 -12.10 -5.29 -5.06
CA TYR A 268 -12.19 -6.68 -5.52
C TYR A 268 -13.51 -7.36 -5.12
N LEU A 269 -13.92 -7.25 -3.85
CA LEU A 269 -15.21 -7.77 -3.37
C LEU A 269 -16.40 -7.08 -4.05
N HIS A 270 -16.30 -5.77 -4.29
CA HIS A 270 -17.32 -5.02 -5.03
C HIS A 270 -17.42 -5.50 -6.49
N ARG A 271 -16.30 -5.77 -7.15
CA ARG A 271 -16.27 -6.30 -8.54
C ARG A 271 -16.88 -7.69 -8.67
N ILE A 272 -16.76 -8.55 -7.65
CA ILE A 272 -17.40 -9.88 -7.59
C ILE A 272 -18.88 -9.79 -7.17
N GLY A 273 -19.36 -8.61 -6.77
CA GLY A 273 -20.75 -8.38 -6.39
C GLY A 273 -21.10 -8.80 -4.95
N LYS A 274 -20.14 -9.34 -4.17
CA LYS A 274 -20.38 -9.79 -2.78
C LYS A 274 -20.68 -8.66 -1.79
N LEU A 275 -20.34 -7.41 -2.12
CA LEU A 275 -20.75 -6.23 -1.34
C LEU A 275 -22.14 -5.69 -1.74
N SER A 276 -22.75 -6.22 -2.81
CA SER A 276 -24.11 -5.84 -3.21
C SER A 276 -25.12 -6.70 -2.44
N CYS A 277 -25.28 -6.40 -1.15
CA CYS A 277 -26.52 -6.70 -0.45
C CYS A 277 -27.63 -5.91 -1.14
N ARG A 278 -28.29 -6.53 -2.12
CA ARG A 278 -29.54 -6.02 -2.71
C ARG A 278 -30.60 -6.00 -1.61
N CYS A 279 -30.74 -4.86 -0.93
CA CYS A 279 -32.06 -4.41 -0.53
C CYS A 279 -32.83 -4.09 -1.83
N SER A 280 -33.54 -5.08 -2.36
CA SER A 280 -34.56 -4.84 -3.38
C SER A 280 -35.86 -4.48 -2.67
N SER A 281 -36.31 -3.25 -2.88
CA SER A 281 -37.72 -2.85 -2.87
C SER A 281 -37.95 -1.85 -3.98
#